data_AF-V6JQ29-F1
#
_entry.id   AF-V6JQ29-F1
#
_cell.length_a   1.000
_cell.length_b   1.000
_cell.length_c   1.000
_cell.angle_alpha   90.00
_cell.angle_beta   90.00
_cell.angle_gamma   90.00
#
_symmetry.space_group_name_H-M   'P 1'
#
loop_
_entity.id
_entity.type
_entity.pdbx_description
1 polymer ?
#
loop_
_entity_poly.entity_id
_entity_poly.type
_entity_poly.pdbx_seq_one_letter_code
_entity_poly.pdbx_strand_id
1 'polypeptide(L)'
;MIDPWVDHLRSLGVQFRVGWTLREFAYDGAEVTAALVEDPEGVRRNVSADHYVCALPVEHARLTWSAAMRAADPQLARCDKLRTDWMTGIQFYLTERPDTVRGHLDCIDSPWSLTAIAQARHWPHRDFRADYGDGSVVDCLSVDISEWDKPGILYGKTGKQCTREEVAREVWDS
;
A
#
# COMPACT_ATOMS: atom_id res chain seq x y z
N MET A 1 -8.72 -12.44 -5.21
CA MET A 1 -9.48 -11.39 -5.95
C MET A 1 -8.62 -10.63 -6.97
N ILE A 2 -7.39 -11.09 -7.25
CA ILE A 2 -6.59 -10.63 -8.39
C ILE A 2 -6.44 -11.74 -9.44
N ASP A 3 -6.67 -12.99 -9.04
CA ASP A 3 -6.45 -14.20 -9.85
C ASP A 3 -7.20 -14.19 -11.20
N PRO A 4 -8.47 -13.74 -11.29
CA PRO A 4 -9.15 -13.65 -12.60
C PRO A 4 -8.43 -12.74 -13.59
N TRP A 5 -7.84 -11.63 -13.12
CA TRP A 5 -7.06 -10.73 -13.96
C TRP A 5 -5.72 -11.35 -14.36
N VAL A 6 -5.05 -12.02 -13.42
CA VAL A 6 -3.80 -12.73 -13.70
C VAL A 6 -4.01 -13.82 -14.75
N ASP A 7 -5.08 -14.61 -14.62
CA ASP A 7 -5.43 -15.68 -15.55
C ASP A 7 -5.78 -15.12 -16.93
N HIS A 8 -6.56 -14.03 -16.98
CA HIS A 8 -6.86 -13.35 -18.24
C HIS A 8 -5.59 -12.83 -18.93
N LEU A 9 -4.72 -12.12 -18.21
CA LEU A 9 -3.47 -11.60 -18.78
C LEU A 9 -2.53 -12.72 -19.24
N ARG A 10 -2.43 -13.82 -18.47
CA ARG A 10 -1.69 -15.02 -18.91
C ARG A 10 -2.27 -15.62 -20.19
N SER A 11 -3.59 -15.64 -20.34
CA SER A 11 -4.24 -16.10 -21.58
C SER A 11 -3.91 -15.22 -22.80
N LEU A 12 -3.57 -13.95 -22.58
CA LEU A 12 -3.08 -13.02 -23.60
C LEU A 12 -1.56 -13.11 -23.82
N GLY A 13 -0.87 -14.03 -23.15
CA GLY A 13 0.58 -14.25 -23.28
C GLY A 13 1.45 -13.40 -22.36
N VAL A 14 0.86 -12.68 -21.40
CA VAL A 14 1.64 -11.89 -20.43
C VAL A 14 2.46 -12.80 -19.52
N GLN A 15 3.76 -12.51 -19.41
CA GLN A 15 4.66 -13.20 -18.48
C GLN A 15 4.76 -12.44 -17.17
N PHE A 16 4.40 -13.09 -16.07
CA PHE A 16 4.58 -12.56 -14.71
C PHE A 16 5.88 -13.09 -14.11
N ARG A 17 6.71 -12.18 -13.60
CA ARG A 17 7.99 -12.48 -12.92
C ARG A 17 7.92 -11.97 -11.49
N VAL A 18 7.76 -12.87 -10.53
CA VAL A 18 7.66 -12.54 -9.09
C VAL A 18 9.02 -12.68 -8.42
N GLY A 19 9.32 -11.80 -7.47
CA GLY A 19 10.61 -11.75 -6.78
C GLY A 19 11.71 -11.03 -7.55
N TRP A 20 11.38 -10.41 -8.68
CA TRP A 20 12.31 -9.61 -9.48
C TRP A 20 12.26 -8.15 -9.04
N THR A 21 13.42 -7.54 -8.90
CA THR A 21 13.56 -6.14 -8.46
C THR A 21 14.14 -5.29 -9.57
N LEU A 22 13.46 -4.22 -9.97
CA LEU A 22 14.05 -3.21 -10.85
C LEU A 22 15.11 -2.42 -10.08
N ARG A 23 16.32 -2.32 -10.64
CA ARG A 23 17.43 -1.56 -10.08
C ARG A 23 17.61 -0.23 -10.80
N GLU A 24 17.54 -0.22 -12.12
CA GLU A 24 17.80 0.98 -12.93
C GLU A 24 17.16 0.85 -14.32
N PHE A 25 16.78 1.97 -14.92
CA PHE A 25 16.56 2.07 -16.36
C PHE A 25 17.84 2.57 -17.04
N ALA A 26 18.41 1.74 -17.92
CA ALA A 26 19.52 2.15 -18.76
C ALA A 26 19.03 3.17 -19.80
N TYR A 27 19.71 4.30 -19.88
CA TYR A 27 19.36 5.43 -20.73
C TYR A 27 20.61 5.92 -21.46
N ASP A 28 20.56 6.04 -22.78
CA ASP A 28 21.72 6.37 -23.61
C ASP A 28 21.83 7.86 -23.97
N GLY A 29 20.86 8.67 -23.53
CA GLY A 29 20.77 10.09 -23.86
C GLY A 29 19.58 10.43 -24.77
N ALA A 30 19.01 9.44 -25.46
CA ALA A 30 17.84 9.60 -26.31
C ALA A 30 16.67 8.71 -25.86
N GLU A 31 16.93 7.45 -25.50
CA GLU A 31 15.89 6.49 -25.13
C GLU A 31 16.30 5.52 -24.01
N VAL A 32 15.29 4.86 -23.43
CA VAL A 32 15.51 3.77 -22.47
C VAL A 32 15.84 2.51 -23.27
N THR A 33 17.03 1.95 -23.05
CA THR A 33 17.54 0.81 -23.81
C THR A 33 17.35 -0.53 -23.10
N ALA A 34 17.28 -0.51 -21.76
CA ALA A 34 17.04 -1.70 -20.94
C ALA A 34 16.50 -1.34 -19.55
N ALA A 35 15.80 -2.29 -18.94
CA ALA A 35 15.57 -2.35 -17.51
C ALA A 35 16.61 -3.29 -16.87
N LEU A 36 17.47 -2.77 -16.00
CA LEU A 36 18.37 -3.57 -15.18
C LEU A 36 17.58 -4.12 -13.99
N VAL A 37 17.34 -5.42 -14.00
CA VAL A 37 16.60 -6.13 -12.96
C VAL A 37 17.51 -7.09 -12.20
N GLU A 38 17.14 -7.40 -10.98
CA GLU A 38 17.75 -8.44 -10.15
C GLU A 38 16.73 -9.55 -9.93
N ASP A 39 17.14 -10.79 -10.15
CA ASP A 39 16.28 -11.97 -9.96
C ASP A 39 16.24 -12.42 -8.49
N PRO A 40 15.38 -13.40 -8.13
CA PRO A 40 15.28 -13.91 -6.76
C PRO A 40 16.58 -14.49 -6.19
N GLU A 41 17.51 -14.89 -7.06
CA GLU A 41 18.83 -15.39 -6.70
C GLU A 41 19.88 -14.27 -6.52
N GLY A 42 19.49 -13.01 -6.74
CA GLY A 42 20.36 -11.84 -6.61
C GLY A 42 21.19 -11.53 -7.86
N VAL A 43 20.95 -12.20 -8.98
CA VAL A 43 21.70 -12.01 -10.23
C VAL A 43 21.08 -10.88 -11.04
N ARG A 44 21.92 -9.94 -11.47
CA ARG A 44 21.50 -8.80 -12.29
C ARG A 44 21.45 -9.15 -13.78
N ARG A 45 20.39 -8.71 -14.45
CA ARG A 45 20.13 -8.97 -15.88
C ARG A 45 19.51 -7.74 -16.54
N ASN A 46 19.83 -7.52 -17.81
CA ASN A 46 19.14 -6.52 -18.63
C ASN A 46 17.92 -7.15 -19.31
N VAL A 47 16.79 -6.45 -19.24
CA VAL A 47 15.58 -6.78 -19.98
C VAL A 47 15.33 -5.68 -20.99
N SER A 48 15.36 -6.03 -22.28
CA SER A 48 15.06 -5.13 -23.39
C SER A 48 13.63 -5.32 -23.89
N ALA A 49 12.95 -4.22 -24.18
CA ALA A 49 11.60 -4.17 -24.75
C ALA A 49 11.45 -2.90 -25.59
N ASP A 50 10.48 -2.88 -26.50
CA ASP A 50 10.19 -1.70 -27.32
C ASP A 50 9.62 -0.55 -26.49
N HIS A 51 8.92 -0.86 -25.39
CA HIS A 51 8.32 0.10 -24.49
C HIS A 51 8.43 -0.36 -23.04
N TYR A 52 8.58 0.60 -22.13
CA TYR A 52 8.60 0.36 -20.69
C TYR A 52 7.50 1.17 -20.02
N VAL A 53 6.75 0.53 -19.11
CA VAL A 53 5.76 1.18 -18.26
C VAL A 53 6.20 1.01 -16.81
N CYS A 54 6.49 2.12 -16.12
CA CYS A 54 6.87 2.11 -14.71
C CYS A 54 5.63 2.37 -13.84
N ALA A 55 5.15 1.33 -13.17
CA ALA A 55 4.03 1.39 -12.22
C ALA A 55 4.51 1.12 -10.78
N LEU A 56 5.67 1.69 -10.42
CA LEU A 56 6.23 1.58 -9.08
C LEU A 56 5.76 2.76 -8.21
N PRO A 57 5.63 2.57 -6.88
CA PRO A 57 5.51 3.69 -5.94
C PRO A 57 6.65 4.69 -6.16
N VAL A 58 6.37 5.98 -6.04
CA VAL A 58 7.28 7.04 -6.49
C VAL A 58 8.62 7.04 -5.76
N GLU A 59 8.61 6.66 -4.48
CA GLU A 59 9.78 6.48 -3.64
C GLU A 59 10.73 5.39 -4.13
N HIS A 60 10.20 4.39 -4.84
CA HIS A 60 10.99 3.35 -5.51
C HIS A 60 11.33 3.74 -6.94
N ALA A 61 10.36 4.25 -7.70
CA ALA A 61 10.51 4.62 -9.10
C ALA A 61 11.66 5.61 -9.30
N ARG A 62 11.72 6.67 -8.47
CA ARG A 62 12.75 7.72 -8.59
C ARG A 62 14.17 7.18 -8.45
N LEU A 63 14.37 6.12 -7.67
CA LEU A 63 15.69 5.51 -7.48
C LEU A 63 16.21 4.80 -8.74
N THR A 64 15.33 4.51 -9.70
CA THR A 64 15.68 3.80 -10.93
C THR A 64 16.06 4.72 -12.09
N TRP A 65 15.86 6.04 -11.95
CA TRP A 65 16.16 7.02 -12.99
C TRP A 65 17.54 7.63 -12.81
N SER A 66 18.40 7.45 -13.81
CA SER A 66 19.73 8.05 -13.86
C SER A 66 19.67 9.59 -13.90
N ALA A 67 20.78 10.24 -13.53
CA ALA A 67 20.87 11.70 -13.60
C ALA A 67 20.66 12.24 -15.03
N ALA A 68 21.14 11.50 -16.05
CA ALA A 68 20.96 11.87 -17.46
C ALA A 68 19.48 11.83 -17.85
N MET A 69 18.74 10.80 -17.43
CA MET A 69 17.30 10.69 -17.68
C MET A 69 16.51 11.83 -17.01
N ARG A 70 16.86 12.18 -15.76
CA ARG A 70 16.24 13.30 -15.05
C ARG A 70 16.58 14.67 -15.66
N ALA A 71 17.76 14.81 -16.26
CA ALA A 71 18.15 16.02 -16.98
C ALA A 71 17.40 16.15 -18.31
N ALA A 72 17.15 15.02 -18.99
CA ALA A 72 16.40 14.97 -20.25
C ALA A 72 14.90 15.27 -20.04
N ASP A 73 14.30 14.80 -18.93
CA ASP A 73 12.94 15.15 -18.54
C ASP A 73 12.89 15.72 -17.10
N PRO A 74 12.86 17.06 -16.95
CA PRO A 74 12.75 17.71 -15.64
C PRO A 74 11.49 17.33 -14.84
N GLN A 75 10.45 16.76 -15.46
CA GLN A 75 9.27 16.29 -14.73
C GLN A 75 9.61 15.10 -13.83
N LEU A 76 10.48 14.19 -14.29
CA LEU A 76 11.00 13.08 -13.48
C LEU A 76 11.82 13.61 -12.29
N ALA A 77 12.63 14.65 -12.51
CA ALA A 77 13.39 15.28 -11.43
C ALA A 77 12.49 15.92 -10.36
N ARG A 78 11.30 16.44 -10.73
CA ARG A 78 10.36 17.02 -9.76
C ARG A 78 9.77 15.98 -8.81
N CYS A 79 9.75 14.69 -9.17
CA CYS A 79 9.29 13.64 -8.27
C CYS A 79 10.14 13.52 -7.00
N ASP A 80 11.38 14.00 -7.00
CA ASP A 80 12.22 14.07 -5.78
C ASP A 80 11.62 14.98 -4.71
N LYS A 81 10.75 15.93 -5.09
CA LYS A 81 10.06 16.85 -4.18
C LYS A 81 8.79 16.27 -3.57
N LEU A 82 8.29 15.14 -4.09
CA LEU A 82 7.11 14.49 -3.55
C LEU A 82 7.42 13.94 -2.16
N ARG A 83 6.52 14.24 -1.22
CA ARG A 83 6.54 13.68 0.13
C ARG A 83 5.57 12.52 0.17
N THR A 84 6.06 11.39 0.63
CA THR A 84 5.27 10.19 0.87
C THR A 84 5.04 10.08 2.36
N ASP A 85 3.85 9.65 2.75
CA ASP A 85 3.52 9.32 4.13
C ASP A 85 2.93 7.92 4.19
N TRP A 86 2.91 7.35 5.39
CA TRP A 86 2.43 6.01 5.63
C TRP A 86 1.01 6.07 6.18
N MET A 87 0.10 5.44 5.45
CA MET A 87 -1.21 5.09 5.97
C MET A 87 -1.18 3.60 6.26
N THR A 88 -1.32 3.23 7.53
CA THR A 88 -1.33 1.82 7.94
C THR A 88 -2.58 1.50 8.71
N GLY A 89 -3.10 0.29 8.50
CA GLY A 89 -4.37 -0.13 9.04
C GLY A 89 -4.24 -1.02 10.27
N ILE A 90 -5.21 -0.90 11.19
CA ILE A 90 -5.51 -1.91 12.21
C ILE A 90 -6.93 -2.43 12.01
N GLN A 91 -7.14 -3.72 12.26
CA GLN A 91 -8.44 -4.37 12.09
C GLN A 91 -8.93 -4.88 13.44
N PHE A 92 -10.13 -4.47 13.82
CA PHE A 92 -10.84 -5.00 14.98
C PHE A 92 -11.96 -5.92 14.52
N TYR A 93 -11.88 -7.18 14.91
CA TYR A 93 -12.91 -8.17 14.62
C TYR A 93 -13.98 -8.13 15.70
N LEU A 94 -15.22 -7.83 15.29
CA LEU A 94 -16.30 -7.53 16.21
C LEU A 94 -17.27 -8.72 16.31
N THR A 95 -17.70 -9.02 17.53
CA THR A 95 -18.76 -10.01 17.80
C THR A 95 -20.16 -9.40 17.73
N GLU A 96 -20.25 -8.08 17.65
CA GLU A 96 -21.47 -7.30 17.52
C GLU A 96 -21.33 -6.28 16.39
N ARG A 97 -22.42 -5.98 15.70
CA ARG A 97 -22.41 -4.99 14.60
C ARG A 97 -22.68 -3.60 15.15
N PRO A 98 -21.84 -2.60 14.89
CA PRO A 98 -22.13 -1.24 15.29
C PRO A 98 -23.31 -0.70 14.46
N ASP A 99 -24.33 -0.16 15.13
CA ASP A 99 -25.55 0.33 14.50
C ASP A 99 -25.33 1.62 13.67
N THR A 100 -24.36 2.44 14.09
CA THR A 100 -24.15 3.80 13.59
C THR A 100 -23.24 3.88 12.37
N VAL A 101 -22.50 2.81 12.05
CA VAL A 101 -21.46 2.82 11.00
C VAL A 101 -22.00 2.21 9.72
N ARG A 102 -22.55 3.07 8.84
CA ARG A 102 -23.01 2.68 7.49
C ARG A 102 -22.05 3.15 6.39
N GLY A 103 -20.76 3.28 6.71
CA GLY A 103 -19.75 3.79 5.80
C GLY A 103 -18.46 4.11 6.53
N HIS A 104 -17.78 5.17 6.09
CA HIS A 104 -16.56 5.66 6.72
C HIS A 104 -16.90 6.54 7.93
N LEU A 105 -16.11 6.42 8.98
CA LEU A 105 -16.02 7.36 10.09
C LEU A 105 -14.71 8.11 9.96
N ASP A 106 -14.76 9.43 10.11
CA ASP A 106 -13.57 10.25 10.26
C ASP A 106 -13.49 10.69 11.73
N CYS A 107 -12.47 10.22 12.45
CA CYS A 107 -12.23 10.63 13.83
C CYS A 107 -11.42 11.94 13.81
N ILE A 108 -12.11 13.03 13.47
CA ILE A 108 -11.51 14.36 13.22
C ILE A 108 -10.70 14.87 14.43
N ASP A 109 -11.11 14.52 15.64
CA ASP A 109 -10.46 14.96 16.87
C ASP A 109 -9.25 14.08 17.26
N SER A 110 -9.04 12.94 16.60
CA SER A 110 -7.90 12.08 16.88
C SER A 110 -6.59 12.73 16.39
N PRO A 111 -5.57 12.88 17.26
CA PRO A 111 -4.24 13.35 16.84
C PRO A 111 -3.61 12.48 15.74
N TRP A 112 -4.02 11.21 15.63
CA TRP A 112 -3.52 10.23 14.66
C TRP A 112 -4.30 10.22 13.34
N SER A 113 -5.25 11.15 13.15
CA SER A 113 -6.02 11.32 11.90
C SER A 113 -6.66 10.01 11.44
N LEU A 114 -7.40 9.37 12.35
CA LEU A 114 -7.98 8.06 12.13
C LEU A 114 -9.19 8.15 11.22
N THR A 115 -9.29 7.20 10.28
CA THR A 115 -10.51 6.96 9.51
C THR A 115 -10.86 5.48 9.62
N ALA A 116 -12.13 5.14 9.73
CA ALA A 116 -12.56 3.77 9.99
C ALA A 116 -13.74 3.36 9.11
N ILE A 117 -13.86 2.08 8.79
CA ILE A 117 -14.97 1.53 8.01
C ILE A 117 -15.41 0.18 8.59
N ALA A 118 -16.72 0.03 8.80
CA ALA A 118 -17.33 -1.27 9.10
C ALA A 118 -17.49 -2.05 7.80
N GLN A 119 -16.75 -3.13 7.65
CA GLN A 119 -16.59 -3.79 6.37
C GLN A 119 -17.81 -4.62 5.98
N ALA A 120 -18.34 -5.50 6.82
CA ALA A 120 -19.23 -6.60 6.42
C ALA A 120 -20.39 -6.18 5.50
N ARG A 121 -20.98 -5.01 5.74
CA ARG A 121 -22.11 -4.48 4.96
C ARG A 121 -21.79 -4.18 3.49
N HIS A 122 -20.52 -3.94 3.15
CA HIS A 122 -20.09 -3.66 1.77
C HIS A 122 -19.95 -4.93 0.92
N TRP A 123 -20.06 -6.11 1.52
CA TRP A 123 -20.09 -7.41 0.83
C TRP A 123 -21.45 -8.08 1.02
N PRO A 124 -22.54 -7.53 0.42
CA PRO A 124 -23.92 -7.98 0.68
C PRO A 124 -24.20 -9.44 0.27
N HIS A 125 -23.34 -10.03 -0.54
CA HIS A 125 -23.42 -11.44 -0.97
C HIS A 125 -22.59 -12.39 -0.10
N ARG A 126 -22.00 -11.90 0.99
CA ARG A 126 -21.22 -12.67 1.95
C ARG A 126 -21.90 -12.65 3.29
N ASP A 127 -21.98 -13.79 3.94
CA ASP A 127 -22.30 -13.86 5.36
C ASP A 127 -20.99 -13.83 6.12
N PHE A 128 -20.66 -12.68 6.73
CA PHE A 128 -19.37 -12.51 7.40
C PHE A 128 -19.08 -13.59 8.44
N ARG A 129 -20.12 -14.05 9.14
CA ARG A 129 -20.02 -15.06 10.20
C ARG A 129 -19.82 -16.45 9.62
N ALA A 130 -20.52 -16.78 8.54
CA ALA A 130 -20.44 -18.11 7.93
C ALA A 130 -19.22 -18.26 7.01
N ASP A 131 -18.82 -17.19 6.33
CA ASP A 131 -17.80 -17.21 5.29
C ASP A 131 -16.38 -16.95 5.84
N TYR A 132 -16.25 -16.34 7.02
CA TYR A 132 -14.95 -15.93 7.58
C TYR A 132 -14.79 -16.34 9.06
N GLY A 133 -13.57 -16.75 9.42
CA GLY A 133 -13.20 -17.06 10.80
C GLY A 133 -13.86 -18.32 11.36
N ASP A 134 -14.12 -18.32 12.67
CA ASP A 134 -14.74 -19.42 13.42
C ASP A 134 -16.24 -19.24 13.66
N GLY A 135 -16.83 -18.22 13.03
CA GLY A 135 -18.23 -17.85 13.21
C GLY A 135 -18.56 -17.16 14.52
N SER A 136 -17.57 -16.63 15.26
CA SER A 136 -17.82 -15.69 16.37
C SER A 136 -17.92 -14.23 15.89
N VAL A 137 -17.16 -13.90 14.84
CA VAL A 137 -17.05 -12.55 14.28
C VAL A 137 -18.20 -12.27 13.32
N VAL A 138 -18.83 -11.10 13.46
CA VAL A 138 -19.97 -10.67 12.65
C VAL A 138 -19.67 -9.43 11.80
N ASP A 139 -18.56 -8.74 12.08
CA ASP A 139 -18.05 -7.60 11.32
C ASP A 139 -16.54 -7.38 11.54
N CYS A 140 -15.92 -6.57 10.69
CA CYS A 140 -14.55 -6.07 10.85
C CYS A 140 -14.56 -4.54 10.76
N LEU A 141 -14.13 -3.87 11.83
CA LEU A 141 -13.84 -2.45 11.82
C LEU A 141 -12.38 -2.27 11.39
N SER A 142 -12.18 -1.82 10.15
CA SER A 142 -10.86 -1.49 9.61
C SER A 142 -10.61 -0.02 9.85
N VAL A 143 -9.50 0.32 10.49
CA VAL A 143 -9.12 1.69 10.82
C VAL A 143 -7.79 2.01 10.18
N ASP A 144 -7.73 3.06 9.37
CA ASP A 144 -6.52 3.62 8.79
C ASP A 144 -5.95 4.72 9.70
N ILE A 145 -4.64 4.62 9.96
CA ILE A 145 -3.85 5.54 10.78
C ILE A 145 -2.96 6.33 9.82
N SER A 146 -3.23 7.63 9.69
CA SER A 146 -2.60 8.49 8.69
C SER A 146 -1.54 9.45 9.27
N GLU A 147 -1.42 9.55 10.59
CA GLU A 147 -0.46 10.43 11.25
C GLU A 147 0.33 9.64 12.31
N TRP A 148 1.61 9.44 12.05
CA TRP A 148 2.51 8.60 12.85
C TRP A 148 3.53 9.39 13.67
N ASP A 149 3.59 10.72 13.51
CA ASP A 149 4.60 11.59 14.10
C ASP A 149 4.04 12.55 15.16
N LYS A 150 2.71 12.61 15.34
CA LYS A 150 2.09 13.31 16.48
C LYS A 150 1.92 12.41 17.71
N PRO A 151 2.17 12.94 18.92
CA PRO A 151 1.80 12.25 20.16
C PRO A 151 0.30 11.92 20.22
N GLY A 152 -0.02 10.68 20.61
CA GLY A 152 -1.38 10.25 20.94
C GLY A 152 -1.89 10.79 22.26
N ILE A 153 -3.18 10.59 22.53
CA ILE A 153 -3.91 11.00 23.73
C ILE A 153 -3.54 10.12 24.94
N LEU A 154 -3.56 8.80 24.81
CA LEU A 154 -3.42 7.89 25.96
C LEU A 154 -1.99 7.83 26.48
N TYR A 155 -1.01 7.71 25.57
CA TYR A 155 0.38 7.47 25.95
C TYR A 155 1.29 8.69 25.80
N GLY A 156 0.83 9.76 25.13
CA GLY A 156 1.68 10.92 24.81
C GLY A 156 2.89 10.58 23.94
N LYS A 157 2.85 9.45 23.23
CA LYS A 157 3.90 8.93 22.35
C LYS A 157 3.47 9.05 20.89
N THR A 158 4.42 9.17 19.98
CA THR A 158 4.13 9.01 18.55
C THR A 158 3.85 7.53 18.25
N GLY A 159 3.07 7.25 17.20
CA GLY A 159 2.75 5.85 16.83
C GLY A 159 3.99 4.97 16.65
N LYS A 160 5.10 5.55 16.13
CA LYS A 160 6.37 4.86 15.91
C LYS A 160 7.09 4.44 17.20
N GLN A 161 6.72 5.03 18.34
CA GLN A 161 7.30 4.75 19.66
C GLN A 161 6.44 3.79 20.49
N CYS A 162 5.23 3.48 20.01
CA CYS A 162 4.29 2.61 20.69
C CYS A 162 4.56 1.14 20.37
N THR A 163 4.27 0.24 21.33
CA THR A 163 4.12 -1.19 21.02
C THR A 163 2.85 -1.44 20.21
N ARG A 164 2.70 -2.63 19.62
CA ARG A 164 1.48 -3.02 18.91
C ARG A 164 0.24 -2.88 19.78
N GLU A 165 0.33 -3.28 21.05
CA GLU A 165 -0.77 -3.22 22.02
C GLU A 165 -1.08 -1.78 22.44
N GLU A 166 -0.07 -0.92 22.55
CA GLU A 166 -0.26 0.52 22.77
C GLU A 166 -0.97 1.17 21.58
N VAL A 167 -0.55 0.87 20.33
CA VAL A 167 -1.24 1.34 19.12
C VAL A 167 -2.70 0.88 19.11
N ALA A 168 -2.96 -0.39 19.40
CA ALA A 168 -4.32 -0.91 19.38
C ALA A 168 -5.25 -0.23 20.39
N ARG A 169 -4.75 0.05 21.61
CA ARG A 169 -5.52 0.77 22.64
C ARG A 169 -5.71 2.23 22.29
N GLU A 170 -4.66 2.91 21.83
CA GLU A 170 -4.74 4.30 21.41
C GLU A 170 -5.78 4.47 20.29
N VAL A 171 -5.78 3.60 19.27
CA VAL A 171 -6.75 3.67 18.17
C VAL A 171 -8.18 3.38 18.63
N TRP A 172 -8.36 2.46 19.56
CA TRP A 172 -9.70 2.10 20.05
C TRP A 172 -10.34 3.19 20.92
N ASP A 173 -9.52 3.90 21.72
CA ASP A 173 -10.01 4.92 22.66
C ASP A 173 -9.88 6.36 22.14
N SER A 174 -9.33 6.56 20.93
CA SER A 174 -9.18 7.87 20.26
C SER A 174 -10.45 8.43 19.65
#